data_AF-A0A9Q8Z8J2-F1
#
_entry.id   AF-A0A9Q8Z8J2-F1
#
_cell.length_a   1.000
_cell.length_b   1.000
_cell.length_c   1.000
_cell.angle_alpha   90.00
_cell.angle_beta   90.00
_cell.angle_gamma   90.00
#
_symmetry.space_group_name_H-M   'P 1'
#
loop_
_entity.id
_entity.type
_entity.pdbx_description
1 polymer ?
#
loop_
_entity_poly.entity_id
_entity_poly.type
_entity_poly.pdbx_seq_one_letter_code
_entity_poly.pdbx_strand_id
1 'polypeptide(L)'
;MSSSTEEWINNLGIFSDEEFVGHRNWGFTIYRTGYGPSSDQQWQQLLQTIQLGARKGALDVTETTEEDPGFQQLWSLFRLDARSDSALAGLGIDQLRDLYNSGEGGQPMNTDYKLHRIFLLADDEALSDPTASIIKCVDADYRAEDYIPRNTRMGGQRYFGWMPMRAGSVAELWSRLDDWDLCRIAPPTIGGSHLVIWDGHSWQ
;
A
#
# COMPACT_ATOMS: atom_id res chain seq x y z
N MET A 1 4.26 14.20 -26.17
CA MET A 1 3.86 14.15 -24.75
C MET A 1 3.59 12.69 -24.48
N SER A 2 4.27 12.09 -23.50
CA SER A 2 3.99 10.72 -23.06
C SER A 2 2.58 10.68 -22.49
N SER A 3 1.82 9.62 -22.72
CA SER A 3 0.58 9.43 -21.96
C SER A 3 0.92 9.18 -20.49
N SER A 4 -0.01 9.48 -19.58
CA SER A 4 0.11 9.16 -18.15
C SER A 4 0.32 7.64 -17.92
N THR A 5 -0.27 6.80 -18.77
CA THR A 5 -0.02 5.35 -18.78
C THR A 5 1.44 5.00 -19.13
N GLU A 6 1.99 5.62 -20.18
CA GLU A 6 3.38 5.42 -20.60
C GLU A 6 4.34 5.92 -19.51
N GLU A 7 4.04 7.05 -18.87
CA GLU A 7 4.84 7.58 -17.75
C GLU A 7 4.86 6.60 -16.57
N TRP A 8 3.70 6.06 -16.17
CA TRP A 8 3.64 5.04 -15.12
C TRP A 8 4.47 3.81 -15.49
N ILE A 9 4.30 3.27 -16.70
CA ILE A 9 5.08 2.10 -17.16
C ILE A 9 6.58 2.41 -17.15
N ASN A 10 6.99 3.60 -17.58
CA ASN A 10 8.40 4.02 -17.54
C ASN A 10 8.94 4.09 -16.10
N ASN A 11 8.14 4.54 -15.14
CA ASN A 11 8.51 4.55 -13.71
C ASN A 11 8.68 3.12 -13.14
N LEU A 12 8.03 2.13 -13.75
CA LEU A 12 8.23 0.71 -13.42
C LEU A 12 9.48 0.12 -14.08
N GLY A 13 10.19 0.86 -14.92
CA GLY A 13 11.41 0.39 -15.58
C GLY A 13 12.53 0.09 -14.58
N ILE A 14 13.15 -1.08 -14.73
CA ILE A 14 14.38 -1.47 -14.03
C ILE A 14 15.55 -1.35 -15.01
N PHE A 15 16.60 -0.66 -14.58
CA PHE A 15 17.84 -0.51 -15.33
C PHE A 15 19.02 -1.08 -14.53
N SER A 16 19.91 -1.81 -15.21
CA SER A 16 21.18 -2.32 -14.67
C SER A 16 22.30 -1.89 -15.60
N ASP A 17 23.32 -1.21 -15.10
CA ASP A 17 24.43 -0.67 -15.91
C ASP A 17 23.96 0.07 -17.17
N GLU A 18 22.92 0.90 -17.02
CA GLU A 18 22.23 1.65 -18.10
C GLU A 18 21.48 0.78 -19.14
N GLU A 19 21.46 -0.55 -18.98
CA GLU A 19 20.66 -1.46 -19.78
C GLU A 19 19.26 -1.65 -19.16
N PHE A 20 18.22 -1.58 -19.99
CA PHE A 20 16.85 -1.88 -19.59
C PHE A 20 16.67 -3.39 -19.38
N VAL A 21 16.39 -3.80 -18.14
CA VAL A 21 16.27 -5.22 -17.77
C VAL A 21 14.82 -5.71 -17.78
N GLY A 22 13.86 -4.79 -17.68
CA GLY A 22 12.43 -5.10 -17.70
C GLY A 22 11.62 -4.14 -16.85
N HIS A 23 10.37 -4.49 -16.62
CA HIS A 23 9.48 -3.75 -15.72
C HIS A 23 9.32 -4.50 -14.41
N ARG A 24 9.31 -3.79 -13.28
CA ARG A 24 8.85 -4.34 -12.01
C ARG A 24 7.33 -4.49 -12.01
N ASN A 25 6.84 -5.40 -11.18
CA ASN A 25 5.41 -5.44 -10.85
C ASN A 25 5.04 -4.25 -9.97
N TRP A 26 3.78 -3.82 -10.03
CA TRP A 26 3.22 -2.83 -9.11
C TRP A 26 2.13 -3.43 -8.23
N GLY A 27 1.86 -2.79 -7.10
CA GLY A 27 1.04 -3.32 -6.01
C GLY A 27 1.86 -3.65 -4.77
N PHE A 28 1.28 -4.36 -3.80
CA PHE A 28 1.86 -4.47 -2.47
C PHE A 28 1.76 -5.88 -1.91
N THR A 29 2.66 -6.19 -0.97
CA THR A 29 2.47 -7.30 -0.04
C THR A 29 1.34 -6.96 0.92
N ILE A 30 0.43 -7.90 1.15
CA ILE A 30 -0.65 -7.79 2.14
C ILE A 30 -0.57 -8.94 3.14
N TYR A 31 -0.47 -8.60 4.42
CA TYR A 31 -0.48 -9.57 5.51
C TYR A 31 -1.87 -9.69 6.12
N ARG A 32 -2.35 -10.93 6.25
CA ARG A 32 -3.50 -11.26 7.09
C ARG A 32 -3.02 -11.65 8.46
N THR A 33 -3.53 -10.97 9.49
CA THR A 33 -3.29 -11.35 10.90
C THR A 33 -4.58 -11.68 11.64
N GLY A 34 -5.74 -11.34 11.07
CA GLY A 34 -7.04 -11.68 11.61
C GLY A 34 -7.53 -13.08 11.21
N TYR A 35 -7.86 -13.90 12.20
CA TYR A 35 -8.31 -15.28 12.03
C TYR A 35 -9.51 -15.58 12.94
N GLY A 36 -10.71 -15.43 12.38
CA GLY A 36 -11.98 -15.80 13.00
C GLY A 36 -12.85 -16.72 12.11
N PRO A 37 -14.02 -17.18 12.58
CA PRO A 37 -14.84 -18.18 11.88
C PRO A 37 -15.24 -17.83 10.44
N SER A 38 -15.37 -16.54 10.10
CA SER A 38 -15.73 -16.06 8.76
C SER A 38 -14.58 -15.39 8.01
N SER A 39 -13.39 -15.36 8.62
CA SER A 39 -12.27 -14.55 8.15
C SER A 39 -11.69 -15.01 6.82
N ASP A 40 -11.82 -16.29 6.45
CA ASP A 40 -11.38 -16.79 5.13
C ASP A 40 -12.20 -16.19 3.99
N GLN A 41 -13.53 -16.15 4.14
CA GLN A 41 -14.42 -15.55 3.16
C GLN A 41 -14.20 -14.03 3.09
N GLN A 42 -14.07 -13.38 4.25
CA GLN A 42 -13.83 -11.94 4.35
C GLN A 42 -12.48 -11.56 3.73
N TRP A 43 -11.45 -12.38 3.93
CA TRP A 43 -10.15 -12.22 3.29
C TRP A 43 -10.24 -12.29 1.76
N GLN A 44 -10.92 -13.30 1.22
CA GLN A 44 -11.12 -13.40 -0.23
C GLN A 44 -11.90 -12.22 -0.80
N GLN A 45 -12.95 -11.79 -0.10
CA GLN A 45 -13.73 -10.61 -0.49
C GLN A 45 -12.86 -9.34 -0.46
N LEU A 46 -12.02 -9.17 0.56
CA LEU A 46 -11.10 -8.04 0.66
C LEU A 46 -10.12 -8.01 -0.53
N LEU A 47 -9.49 -9.14 -0.86
CA LEU A 47 -8.58 -9.23 -2.01
C LEU A 47 -9.28 -8.87 -3.33
N GLN A 48 -10.52 -9.32 -3.52
CA GLN A 48 -11.34 -8.93 -4.68
C GLN A 48 -11.65 -7.44 -4.70
N THR A 49 -12.01 -6.84 -3.55
CA THR A 49 -12.23 -5.40 -3.43
C THR A 49 -10.98 -4.62 -3.83
N ILE A 50 -9.80 -5.03 -3.35
CA ILE A 50 -8.53 -4.37 -3.71
C ILE A 50 -8.28 -4.49 -5.21
N GLN A 51 -8.44 -5.68 -5.78
CA GLN A 51 -8.17 -5.90 -7.20
C GLN A 51 -9.10 -5.09 -8.10
N LEU A 52 -10.40 -5.05 -7.80
CA LEU A 52 -11.37 -4.25 -8.55
C LEU A 52 -11.11 -2.75 -8.40
N GLY A 53 -10.81 -2.31 -7.17
CA GLY A 53 -10.47 -0.91 -6.90
C GLY A 53 -9.18 -0.48 -7.58
N ALA A 54 -8.11 -1.29 -7.50
CA ALA A 54 -6.83 -1.00 -8.15
C ALA A 54 -6.99 -0.90 -9.68
N ARG A 55 -7.79 -1.77 -10.30
CA ARG A 55 -8.06 -1.67 -11.74
C ARG A 55 -8.77 -0.36 -12.09
N LYS A 56 -9.82 -0.01 -11.35
CA LYS A 56 -10.58 1.22 -11.56
C LYS A 56 -9.71 2.47 -11.31
N GLY A 57 -9.01 2.53 -10.17
CA GLY A 57 -8.14 3.64 -9.83
C GLY A 57 -6.99 3.81 -10.82
N ALA A 58 -6.47 2.71 -11.39
CA ALA A 58 -5.46 2.80 -12.44
C ALA A 58 -6.03 3.44 -13.72
N LEU A 59 -7.26 3.11 -14.14
CA LEU A 59 -7.93 3.80 -15.25
C LEU A 59 -8.12 5.29 -14.95
N ASP A 60 -8.56 5.61 -13.73
CA ASP A 60 -8.83 6.99 -13.30
C ASP A 60 -7.54 7.83 -13.28
N VAL A 61 -6.43 7.30 -12.72
CA VAL A 61 -5.12 7.97 -12.66
C VAL A 61 -4.49 8.12 -14.04
N THR A 62 -4.65 7.13 -14.91
CA THR A 62 -4.11 7.18 -16.27
C THR A 62 -5.04 7.87 -17.26
N GLU A 63 -6.23 8.32 -16.84
CA GLU A 63 -7.22 9.00 -17.68
C GLU A 63 -7.48 8.25 -19.01
N THR A 64 -7.50 6.91 -18.96
CA THR A 64 -7.59 6.04 -20.15
C THR A 64 -8.76 5.04 -20.08
N THR A 65 -8.87 4.15 -21.06
CA THR A 65 -9.90 3.10 -21.13
C THR A 65 -9.30 1.69 -21.07
N GLU A 66 -10.13 0.69 -20.80
CA GLU A 66 -9.67 -0.72 -20.68
C GLU A 66 -9.16 -1.31 -22.01
N GLU A 67 -9.57 -0.71 -23.14
CA GLU A 67 -9.14 -1.11 -24.47
C GLU A 67 -7.74 -0.57 -24.83
N ASP A 68 -7.22 0.38 -24.06
CA ASP A 68 -5.89 0.94 -24.29
C ASP A 68 -4.80 -0.13 -24.11
N PRO A 69 -3.95 -0.37 -25.12
CA PRO A 69 -2.89 -1.39 -25.01
C PRO A 69 -1.88 -1.08 -23.91
N GLY A 70 -1.60 0.20 -23.63
CA GLY A 70 -0.76 0.63 -22.53
C GLY A 70 -1.39 0.27 -21.19
N PHE A 71 -2.70 0.49 -21.02
CA PHE A 71 -3.41 0.10 -19.80
C PHE A 71 -3.38 -1.41 -19.60
N GLN A 72 -3.58 -2.19 -20.66
CA GLN A 72 -3.48 -3.65 -20.60
C GLN A 72 -2.09 -4.11 -20.17
N GLN A 73 -1.04 -3.47 -20.67
CA GLN A 73 0.33 -3.71 -20.24
C GLN A 73 0.53 -3.34 -18.77
N LEU A 74 0.11 -2.13 -18.35
CA LEU A 74 0.18 -1.69 -16.97
C LEU A 74 -0.52 -2.68 -16.04
N TRP A 75 -1.77 -3.06 -16.35
CA TRP A 75 -2.53 -4.01 -15.56
C TRP A 75 -1.89 -5.40 -15.51
N SER A 76 -1.22 -5.84 -16.59
CA SER A 76 -0.50 -7.11 -16.60
C SER A 76 0.64 -7.19 -15.58
N LEU A 77 1.14 -6.03 -15.11
CA LEU A 77 2.17 -5.90 -14.08
C LEU A 77 1.59 -5.79 -12.66
N PHE A 78 0.27 -5.71 -12.49
CA PHE A 78 -0.33 -5.62 -11.16
C PHE A 78 -0.20 -6.93 -10.39
N ARG A 79 0.28 -6.89 -9.14
CA ARG A 79 0.38 -8.04 -8.24
C ARG A 79 -0.03 -7.64 -6.83
N LEU A 80 -0.68 -8.58 -6.14
CA LEU A 80 -0.87 -8.59 -4.70
C LEU A 80 -0.14 -9.81 -4.15
N ASP A 81 0.91 -9.59 -3.36
CA ASP A 81 1.59 -10.66 -2.63
C ASP A 81 0.81 -10.94 -1.33
N ALA A 82 -0.21 -11.79 -1.45
CA ALA A 82 -1.15 -12.08 -0.37
C ALA A 82 -0.61 -13.17 0.57
N ARG A 83 -0.28 -12.77 1.80
CA ARG A 83 0.31 -13.64 2.84
C ARG A 83 -0.69 -13.91 3.95
N SER A 84 -1.03 -15.18 4.12
CA SER A 84 -2.06 -15.62 5.09
C SER A 84 -1.68 -16.87 5.88
N ASP A 85 -0.39 -17.13 6.06
CA ASP A 85 0.08 -18.24 6.92
C ASP A 85 -0.44 -18.07 8.36
N SER A 86 -0.90 -19.15 8.97
CA SER A 86 -1.35 -19.17 10.38
C SER A 86 -0.33 -18.61 11.39
N ALA A 87 0.97 -18.65 11.08
CA ALA A 87 2.03 -18.06 11.90
C ALA A 87 1.94 -16.52 12.00
N LEU A 88 1.18 -15.88 11.09
CA LEU A 88 0.92 -14.43 11.10
C LEU A 88 -0.20 -14.02 12.07
N ALA A 89 -0.93 -14.99 12.63
CA ALA A 89 -2.08 -14.71 13.49
C ALA A 89 -1.71 -13.84 14.68
N GLY A 90 -2.40 -12.70 14.83
CA GLY A 90 -2.20 -11.77 15.94
C GLY A 90 -0.87 -11.01 15.95
N LEU A 91 -0.03 -11.11 14.92
CA LEU A 91 1.20 -10.32 14.85
C LEU A 91 0.88 -8.81 14.79
N GLY A 92 1.61 -8.04 15.59
CA GLY A 92 1.52 -6.58 15.59
C GLY A 92 2.27 -5.94 14.42
N ILE A 93 2.01 -4.65 14.18
CA ILE A 93 2.64 -3.87 13.10
C ILE A 93 4.18 -3.93 13.18
N ASP A 94 4.76 -3.77 14.36
CA ASP A 94 6.23 -3.77 14.51
C ASP A 94 6.85 -5.13 14.17
N GLN A 95 6.19 -6.23 14.56
CA GLN A 95 6.63 -7.58 14.19
C GLN A 95 6.53 -7.81 12.67
N LEU A 96 5.51 -7.25 12.02
CA LEU A 96 5.38 -7.32 10.56
C LEU A 96 6.41 -6.46 9.83
N ARG A 97 6.85 -5.33 10.40
CA ARG A 97 7.97 -4.55 9.87
C ARG A 97 9.26 -5.37 9.90
N ASP A 98 9.53 -6.04 11.01
CA ASP A 98 10.70 -6.93 11.13
C ASP A 98 10.63 -8.09 10.12
N LEU A 99 9.45 -8.69 9.95
CA LEU A 99 9.22 -9.74 8.96
C LEU A 99 9.44 -9.24 7.53
N TYR A 100 8.89 -8.07 7.19
CA TYR A 100 9.07 -7.45 5.87
C TYR A 100 10.55 -7.17 5.58
N ASN A 101 11.27 -6.61 6.56
CA ASN A 101 12.67 -6.20 6.41
C ASN A 101 13.65 -7.38 6.40
N SER A 102 13.35 -8.46 7.11
CA SER A 102 14.16 -9.68 7.10
C SER A 102 13.97 -10.54 5.84
N GLY A 103 12.81 -10.41 5.17
CA GLY A 103 12.44 -11.26 4.03
C GLY A 103 12.13 -12.70 4.41
N GLU A 104 11.90 -12.97 5.71
CA GLU A 104 11.45 -14.27 6.19
C GLU A 104 10.06 -14.59 5.63
N GLY A 105 9.83 -15.86 5.26
CA GLY A 105 8.64 -16.27 4.52
C GLY A 105 8.63 -15.88 3.04
N GLY A 106 9.73 -15.31 2.52
CA GLY A 106 9.89 -14.91 1.13
C GLY A 106 10.03 -13.39 0.99
N GLN A 107 10.76 -12.95 -0.04
CA GLN A 107 10.99 -11.52 -0.31
C GLN A 107 9.66 -10.79 -0.60
N PRO A 108 9.28 -9.78 0.20
CA PRO A 108 8.12 -8.95 -0.09
C PRO A 108 8.25 -8.16 -1.39
N MET A 109 7.13 -7.64 -1.87
CA MET A 109 7.14 -6.72 -3.01
C MET A 109 7.85 -5.41 -2.64
N ASN A 110 8.52 -4.83 -3.63
CA ASN A 110 9.10 -3.47 -3.60
C ASN A 110 10.24 -3.25 -2.59
N THR A 111 10.93 -4.31 -2.15
CA THR A 111 12.03 -4.17 -1.19
C THR A 111 13.19 -3.29 -1.70
N ASP A 112 13.36 -3.17 -3.01
CA ASP A 112 14.34 -2.31 -3.68
C ASP A 112 13.78 -0.95 -4.14
N TYR A 113 12.49 -0.68 -3.93
CA TYR A 113 11.84 0.54 -4.41
C TYR A 113 11.46 1.46 -3.24
N LYS A 114 12.38 2.38 -2.91
CA LYS A 114 12.44 3.12 -1.64
C LYS A 114 11.10 3.68 -1.13
N LEU A 115 10.35 4.42 -1.93
CA LEU A 115 9.09 5.04 -1.48
C LEU A 115 7.94 4.03 -1.39
N HIS A 116 8.04 2.91 -2.11
CA HIS A 116 7.02 1.86 -2.20
C HIS A 116 7.28 0.69 -1.26
N ARG A 117 8.23 0.83 -0.32
CA ARG A 117 8.48 -0.10 0.80
C ARG A 117 7.37 -0.02 1.85
N ILE A 118 6.16 -0.33 1.39
CA ILE A 118 4.89 -0.25 2.08
C ILE A 118 4.26 -1.64 2.04
N PHE A 119 3.60 -2.05 3.12
CA PHE A 119 2.74 -3.23 3.12
C PHE A 119 1.34 -2.90 3.61
N LEU A 120 0.39 -3.73 3.18
CA LEU A 120 -0.99 -3.67 3.62
C LEU A 120 -1.20 -4.67 4.76
N LEU A 121 -2.05 -4.32 5.72
CA LEU A 121 -2.40 -5.16 6.86
C LEU A 121 -3.91 -5.31 6.97
N ALA A 122 -4.35 -6.56 7.01
CA ALA A 122 -5.72 -6.98 7.31
C ALA A 122 -5.74 -7.74 8.64
N ASP A 123 -6.04 -7.01 9.71
CA ASP A 123 -6.22 -7.54 11.05
C ASP A 123 -7.68 -7.89 11.34
N ASP A 124 -7.99 -8.23 12.59
CA ASP A 124 -9.34 -8.56 13.01
C ASP A 124 -10.33 -7.42 12.74
N GLU A 125 -9.92 -6.16 12.89
CA GLU A 125 -10.75 -4.99 12.62
C GLU A 125 -11.12 -4.92 11.14
N ALA A 126 -10.11 -5.02 10.26
CA ALA A 126 -10.30 -4.99 8.81
C ALA A 126 -11.20 -6.12 8.30
N LEU A 127 -11.13 -7.30 8.91
CA LEU A 127 -11.93 -8.45 8.51
C LEU A 127 -13.31 -8.48 9.19
N SER A 128 -13.50 -7.82 10.33
CA SER A 128 -14.79 -7.82 11.05
C SER A 128 -15.92 -7.11 10.30
N ASP A 129 -15.60 -6.05 9.54
CA ASP A 129 -16.56 -5.33 8.68
C ASP A 129 -16.04 -5.26 7.23
N PRO A 130 -16.29 -6.30 6.41
CA PRO A 130 -15.87 -6.31 5.02
C PRO A 130 -16.56 -5.23 4.19
N THR A 131 -17.71 -4.71 4.63
CA THR A 131 -18.44 -3.65 3.91
C THR A 131 -17.73 -2.31 4.03
N ALA A 132 -17.07 -2.06 5.17
CA ALA A 132 -16.22 -0.89 5.34
C ALA A 132 -15.01 -0.95 4.40
N SER A 133 -14.47 -2.16 4.15
CA SER A 133 -13.32 -2.38 3.26
C SER A 133 -12.15 -1.44 3.60
N ILE A 134 -11.82 -1.36 4.89
CA ILE A 134 -10.73 -0.53 5.41
C ILE A 134 -9.56 -1.45 5.75
N ILE A 135 -8.36 -1.08 5.32
CA ILE A 135 -7.11 -1.76 5.63
C ILE A 135 -6.09 -0.78 6.19
N LYS A 136 -5.06 -1.30 6.84
CA LYS A 136 -3.93 -0.49 7.31
C LYS A 136 -2.85 -0.49 6.22
N CYS A 137 -2.46 0.70 5.78
CA CYS A 137 -1.30 0.93 4.93
C CYS A 137 -0.11 1.28 5.83
N VAL A 138 0.96 0.49 5.80
CA VAL A 138 2.06 0.54 6.78
C VAL A 138 3.38 0.85 6.08
N ASP A 139 4.09 1.85 6.60
CA ASP A 139 5.48 2.14 6.28
C ASP A 139 6.38 1.10 6.94
N ALA A 140 7.09 0.32 6.11
CA ALA A 140 7.96 -0.76 6.57
C ALA A 140 9.24 -0.25 7.25
N ASP A 141 9.68 0.96 6.89
CA ASP A 141 10.93 1.56 7.35
C ASP A 141 10.72 2.58 8.47
N TYR A 142 9.47 2.81 8.88
CA TYR A 142 9.15 3.76 9.94
C TYR A 142 9.92 3.46 11.24
N ARG A 143 10.55 4.49 11.78
CA ARG A 143 11.18 4.51 13.10
C ARG A 143 10.67 5.69 13.89
N ALA A 144 10.13 5.45 15.08
CA ALA A 144 9.54 6.51 15.90
C ALA A 144 10.51 7.68 16.18
N GLU A 145 11.79 7.40 16.35
CA GLU A 145 12.85 8.39 16.59
C GLU A 145 13.01 9.44 15.49
N ASP A 146 12.71 9.09 14.23
CA ASP A 146 12.82 9.99 13.08
C ASP A 146 11.67 11.01 13.04
N TYR A 147 10.58 10.75 13.76
CA TYR A 147 9.35 11.55 13.74
C TYR A 147 9.10 12.30 15.06
N ILE A 148 10.06 12.30 15.98
CA ILE A 148 9.99 13.10 17.21
C ILE A 148 10.10 14.59 16.85
N PRO A 149 9.10 15.44 17.18
CA PRO A 149 9.15 16.85 16.86
C PRO A 149 10.35 17.54 17.52
N ARG A 150 11.22 18.16 16.72
CA ARG A 150 12.36 18.95 17.23
C ARG A 150 11.94 20.18 18.04
N ASN A 151 10.70 20.64 17.88
CA ASN A 151 10.13 21.76 18.61
C ASN A 151 8.89 21.30 19.38
N THR A 152 9.02 21.19 20.71
CA THR A 152 7.95 20.78 21.63
C THR A 152 6.76 21.74 21.63
N ARG A 153 6.90 22.97 21.11
CA ARG A 153 5.78 23.92 20.94
C ARG A 153 4.87 23.58 19.76
N MET A 154 5.29 22.72 18.82
CA MET A 154 4.49 22.32 17.66
C MET A 154 3.55 21.12 17.92
N GLY A 155 3.44 20.70 19.17
CA GLY A 155 2.62 19.57 19.59
C GLY A 155 3.38 18.24 19.55
N GLY A 156 2.67 17.15 19.83
CA GLY A 156 3.22 15.80 19.80
C GLY A 156 3.47 15.27 18.39
N GLN A 157 4.02 14.06 18.33
CA GLN A 157 4.21 13.29 17.10
C GLN A 157 2.87 13.15 16.35
N ARG A 158 2.92 13.35 15.02
CA ARG A 158 1.72 13.42 14.15
C ARG A 158 1.61 12.29 13.14
N TYR A 159 2.58 11.41 13.08
CA TYR A 159 2.62 10.27 12.16
C TYR A 159 3.23 9.08 12.88
N PHE A 160 2.58 7.92 12.76
CA PHE A 160 2.93 6.70 13.51
C PHE A 160 3.28 5.53 12.57
N GLY A 161 3.65 5.84 11.33
CA GLY A 161 4.16 4.84 10.38
C GLY A 161 3.09 3.98 9.72
N TRP A 162 1.82 4.35 9.82
CA TRP A 162 0.73 3.70 9.10
C TRP A 162 -0.42 4.69 8.87
N MET A 163 -1.42 4.31 8.08
CA MET A 163 -2.70 5.02 7.95
C MET A 163 -3.83 4.04 7.60
N PRO A 164 -5.08 4.27 8.03
CA PRO A 164 -6.24 3.54 7.54
C PRO A 164 -6.57 4.01 6.12
N MET A 165 -6.86 3.07 5.23
CA MET A 165 -7.11 3.32 3.82
C MET A 165 -8.27 2.48 3.31
N ARG A 166 -9.07 3.01 2.38
CA ARG A 166 -10.03 2.22 1.60
C ARG A 166 -9.26 1.20 0.77
N ALA A 167 -9.64 -0.07 0.89
CA ALA A 167 -8.97 -1.18 0.20
C ALA A 167 -8.90 -0.98 -1.33
N GLY A 168 -9.87 -0.28 -1.92
CA GLY A 168 -9.88 0.01 -3.34
C GLY A 168 -8.88 1.06 -3.83
N SER A 169 -8.25 1.84 -2.94
CA SER A 169 -7.43 3.01 -3.30
C SER A 169 -5.95 2.69 -3.58
N VAL A 170 -5.64 1.44 -3.94
CA VAL A 170 -4.26 0.96 -4.11
C VAL A 170 -3.53 1.61 -5.28
N ALA A 171 -4.23 1.90 -6.38
CA ALA A 171 -3.64 2.53 -7.55
C ALA A 171 -3.27 3.99 -7.29
N GLU A 172 -4.16 4.72 -6.60
CA GLU A 172 -3.93 6.09 -6.17
C GLU A 172 -2.76 6.15 -5.18
N LEU A 173 -2.68 5.19 -4.25
CA LEU A 173 -1.57 5.12 -3.31
C LEU A 173 -0.25 4.91 -4.07
N TRP A 174 -0.23 3.94 -4.98
CA TRP A 174 0.96 3.66 -5.79
C TRP A 174 1.45 4.91 -6.53
N SER A 175 0.55 5.59 -7.23
CA SER A 175 0.87 6.80 -7.98
C SER A 175 1.37 7.93 -7.08
N ARG A 176 0.77 8.15 -5.90
CA ARG A 176 1.21 9.18 -4.96
C ARG A 176 2.60 8.91 -4.38
N LEU A 177 2.96 7.64 -4.22
CA LEU A 177 4.27 7.24 -3.71
C LEU A 177 5.41 7.50 -4.69
N ASP A 178 5.15 7.77 -5.96
CA ASP A 178 6.20 8.22 -6.90
C ASP A 178 6.75 9.60 -6.50
N ASP A 179 5.94 10.44 -5.84
CA ASP A 179 6.30 11.82 -5.47
C ASP A 179 6.49 12.04 -3.97
N TRP A 180 5.76 11.28 -3.13
CA TRP A 180 5.63 11.57 -1.70
C TRP A 180 5.76 10.32 -0.85
N ASP A 181 6.48 10.43 0.28
CA ASP A 181 6.49 9.39 1.30
C ASP A 181 5.12 9.22 2.00
N LEU A 182 4.91 8.08 2.66
CA LEU A 182 3.63 7.79 3.32
C LEU A 182 3.30 8.82 4.40
N CYS A 183 4.29 9.43 5.06
CA CYS A 183 4.04 10.43 6.10
C CYS A 183 3.42 11.72 5.56
N ARG A 184 3.70 12.09 4.31
CA ARG A 184 3.09 13.23 3.62
C ARG A 184 1.74 12.92 3.00
N ILE A 185 1.50 11.65 2.63
CA ILE A 185 0.22 11.17 2.12
C ILE A 185 -0.79 10.98 3.24
N ALA A 186 -0.33 10.51 4.41
CA ALA A 186 -1.18 10.13 5.52
C ALA A 186 -1.99 11.31 6.06
N PRO A 187 -3.31 11.12 6.28
CA PRO A 187 -4.12 12.13 6.96
C PRO A 187 -3.57 12.45 8.35
N PRO A 188 -3.74 13.69 8.84
CA PRO A 188 -3.25 14.09 10.15
C PRO A 188 -3.77 13.17 11.26
N THR A 189 -2.88 12.71 12.14
CA THR A 189 -3.29 12.02 13.37
C THR A 189 -3.66 13.00 14.48
N ILE A 190 -4.66 12.64 15.28
CA ILE A 190 -5.02 13.34 16.50
C ILE A 190 -4.85 12.35 17.66
N GLY A 191 -3.91 12.65 18.56
CA GLY A 191 -3.66 11.82 19.76
C GLY A 191 -3.14 10.42 19.47
N GLY A 192 -2.47 10.19 18.34
CA GLY A 192 -2.01 8.84 17.95
C GLY A 192 -3.01 8.02 17.14
N SER A 193 -4.22 8.53 16.96
CA SER A 193 -5.26 7.87 16.16
C SER A 193 -5.48 8.58 14.84
N HIS A 194 -5.62 7.81 13.76
CA HIS A 194 -6.12 8.31 12.49
C HIS A 194 -7.64 8.35 12.54
N LEU A 195 -8.22 9.55 12.59
CA LEU A 195 -9.67 9.74 12.57
C LEU A 195 -10.24 9.79 11.15
N VAL A 196 -9.37 9.79 10.14
CA VAL A 196 -9.71 9.96 8.73
C VAL A 196 -9.19 8.75 7.96
N ILE A 197 -10.10 8.06 7.28
CA ILE A 197 -9.78 6.98 6.35
C ILE A 197 -9.33 7.62 5.03
N TRP A 198 -8.15 7.27 4.56
CA TRP A 198 -7.65 7.74 3.28
C TRP A 198 -8.32 6.99 2.12
N ASP A 199 -8.83 7.71 1.12
CA ASP A 199 -9.61 7.14 0.01
C ASP A 199 -9.06 7.48 -1.39
N GLY A 200 -7.86 8.07 -1.47
CA GLY A 200 -7.22 8.46 -2.74
C GLY A 200 -7.42 9.92 -3.13
N HIS A 201 -8.42 10.60 -2.57
CA HIS A 201 -8.67 12.00 -2.85
C HIS A 201 -8.01 12.88 -1.77
N SER A 202 -7.06 13.73 -2.17
CA SER A 202 -6.44 14.69 -1.26
C SER A 202 -7.46 15.72 -0.78
N TRP A 203 -7.46 15.97 0.54
CA TRP A 203 -8.08 17.15 1.13
C TRP A 203 -7.47 18.41 0.48
N GLN A 204 -8.28 19.17 -0.24
CA GLN A 204 -7.93 20.52 -0.69
C GLN A 204 -7.95 21.49 0.50
#